data_AF-A0A2G2N5H6-F1
#
_entry.id   AF-A0A2G2N5H6-F1
#
_cell.length_a   1.000
_cell.length_b   1.000
_cell.length_c   1.000
_cell.angle_alpha   90.00
_cell.angle_beta   90.00
_cell.angle_gamma   90.00
#
_symmetry.space_group_name_H-M   'P 1'
#
loop_
_entity.id
_entity.type
_entity.pdbx_description
1 polymer ?
#
loop_
_entity_poly.entity_id
_entity_poly.type
_entity_poly.pdbx_seq_one_letter_code
_entity_poly.pdbx_strand_id
1 'polypeptide(L)'
;MEETIAIISVFGTIPLILFITMFFRYKARGKNVTLVKAMLDKDKEITPDVIKAVGFSAKRSHSDLRTGMILVAIGAATFIFGGMIPEDEAEKVMGGVAMFPLFIGAAYLAFWFIISRKDPE
;
A
#
# COMPACT_ATOMS: atom_id res chain seq x y z
N MET A 1 -33.75 9.76 -0.75
CA MET A 1 -32.97 8.72 -1.48
C MET A 1 -31.60 9.23 -1.90
N GLU A 2 -31.47 10.48 -2.37
CA GLU A 2 -30.18 11.06 -2.75
C GLU A 2 -29.16 11.12 -1.60
N GLU A 3 -29.56 11.50 -0.38
CA GLU A 3 -28.65 11.54 0.77
C GLU A 3 -28.07 10.16 1.13
N THR A 4 -28.88 9.10 1.08
CA THR A 4 -28.44 7.73 1.32
C THR A 4 -27.45 7.29 0.24
N ILE A 5 -27.69 7.65 -1.02
CA ILE A 5 -26.79 7.36 -2.14
C ILE A 5 -25.46 8.11 -1.96
N ALA A 6 -25.48 9.37 -1.54
CA ALA A 6 -24.27 10.16 -1.29
C ALA A 6 -23.40 9.52 -0.21
N ILE A 7 -23.99 9.14 0.93
CA ILE A 7 -23.27 8.47 2.03
C ILE A 7 -22.67 7.15 1.53
N ILE A 8 -23.46 6.30 0.87
CA ILE A 8 -22.97 5.01 0.35
C ILE A 8 -21.87 5.21 -0.69
N SER A 9 -21.95 6.23 -1.54
CA SER A 9 -20.93 6.49 -2.55
C SER A 9 -19.58 6.89 -1.91
N VAL A 10 -19.58 7.79 -0.93
CA VAL A 10 -18.35 8.25 -0.27
C VAL A 10 -17.70 7.11 0.54
N PHE A 11 -18.49 6.42 1.36
CA PHE A 11 -17.96 5.36 2.23
C PHE A 11 -17.77 4.03 1.51
N GLY A 12 -18.50 3.76 0.43
CA GLY A 12 -18.42 2.51 -0.34
C GLY A 12 -17.27 2.50 -1.36
N THR A 13 -16.85 3.66 -1.86
CA THR A 13 -15.79 3.74 -2.88
C THR A 13 -14.43 3.29 -2.32
N ILE A 14 -14.10 3.68 -1.09
CA ILE A 14 -12.84 3.29 -0.44
C ILE A 14 -12.71 1.76 -0.30
N PRO A 15 -13.64 1.02 0.35
CA PRO A 15 -13.57 -0.42 0.44
C PRO A 15 -13.69 -1.11 -0.92
N LEU A 16 -14.42 -0.54 -1.89
CA LEU A 16 -14.49 -1.08 -3.25
C LEU A 16 -13.12 -1.04 -3.95
N ILE A 17 -12.39 0.08 -3.88
CA ILE A 17 -11.04 0.20 -4.46
C ILE A 17 -10.08 -0.78 -3.78
N LEU A 18 -10.13 -0.88 -2.45
CA LEU A 18 -9.31 -1.86 -1.71
C LEU A 18 -9.66 -3.29 -2.10
N PHE A 19 -10.94 -3.62 -2.21
CA PHE A 19 -11.39 -4.95 -2.64
C PHE A 19 -10.90 -5.29 -4.05
N ILE A 20 -11.07 -4.37 -5.01
CA ILE A 20 -10.64 -4.56 -6.39
C ILE A 20 -9.12 -4.79 -6.45
N THR A 21 -8.34 -3.93 -5.81
CA THR A 21 -6.87 -4.06 -5.80
C THR A 21 -6.41 -5.35 -5.14
N MET A 22 -7.00 -5.73 -4.00
CA MET A 22 -6.71 -7.01 -3.34
C MET A 22 -7.11 -8.22 -4.20
N PHE A 23 -8.28 -8.18 -4.82
CA PHE A 23 -8.81 -9.26 -5.66
C PHE A 23 -7.89 -9.52 -6.87
N PHE A 24 -7.51 -8.48 -7.61
CA PHE A 24 -6.60 -8.62 -8.74
C PHE A 24 -5.21 -9.07 -8.33
N ARG A 25 -4.71 -8.58 -7.19
CA ARG A 25 -3.40 -8.98 -6.65
C ARG A 25 -3.40 -10.45 -6.19
N TYR A 26 -4.48 -10.91 -5.57
CA TYR A 26 -4.69 -12.32 -5.23
C TYR A 26 -4.72 -13.20 -6.49
N LYS A 27 -5.49 -12.80 -7.51
CA LYS A 27 -5.58 -13.52 -8.78
C LYS A 27 -4.24 -13.59 -9.50
N ALA A 28 -3.47 -12.50 -9.52
CA ALA A 28 -2.13 -12.45 -10.12
C ALA A 28 -1.16 -13.42 -9.43
N ARG A 29 -1.16 -13.48 -8.09
CA ARG A 29 -0.35 -14.43 -7.32
C ARG A 29 -0.72 -15.88 -7.60
N GLY A 30 -2.01 -16.19 -7.72
CA GLY A 30 -2.48 -17.53 -8.05
C GLY A 30 -1.92 -18.05 -9.38
N LYS A 31 -1.89 -17.21 -10.43
CA LYS A 31 -1.35 -17.58 -11.75
C LYS A 31 0.12 -17.96 -11.69
N ASN A 32 0.92 -17.25 -10.89
CA ASN A 32 2.35 -17.53 -10.74
C ASN A 32 2.59 -18.88 -10.04
N VAL A 33 1.79 -19.22 -9.03
CA VAL A 33 1.87 -20.53 -8.36
C VAL A 33 1.48 -21.66 -9.31
N THR A 34 0.43 -21.49 -10.11
CA THR A 34 0.02 -22.48 -11.12
C THR A 34 1.10 -22.69 -12.18
N LEU A 35 1.80 -21.64 -12.61
CA LEU A 35 2.91 -21.74 -13.55
C LEU A 35 4.09 -22.53 -12.97
N VAL A 36 4.48 -22.27 -11.73
CA VAL A 36 5.54 -23.04 -11.05
C VAL A 36 5.16 -24.52 -10.96
N LYS A 37 3.93 -24.83 -10.56
CA LYS A 37 3.43 -26.22 -10.51
C LYS A 37 3.51 -26.89 -11.88
N ALA A 38 3.04 -26.22 -12.94
CA ALA A 38 3.11 -26.76 -14.30
C ALA A 38 4.54 -26.93 -14.85
N MET A 39 5.53 -26.21 -14.30
CA MET A 39 6.95 -26.41 -14.62
C MET A 39 7.52 -27.63 -13.89
N LEU A 40 7.16 -27.81 -12.61
CA LEU A 40 7.52 -28.99 -11.82
C LEU A 40 6.96 -30.28 -12.44
N ASP A 41 5.70 -30.28 -12.85
CA ASP A 41 5.02 -31.44 -13.45
C ASP A 41 5.63 -31.89 -14.79
N LYS A 42 6.50 -31.07 -15.40
CA LYS A 42 7.16 -31.34 -16.69
C LYS A 42 8.65 -31.70 -16.53
N ASP A 43 9.10 -32.01 -15.31
CA ASP A 43 10.51 -32.28 -14.96
C ASP A 43 11.48 -31.21 -15.49
N LYS A 44 11.02 -29.95 -15.60
CA LYS A 44 11.89 -28.85 -15.99
C LYS A 44 12.67 -28.38 -14.76
N GLU A 45 13.98 -28.26 -14.91
CA GLU A 45 14.82 -27.65 -13.88
C GLU A 45 14.34 -26.23 -13.59
N ILE A 46 13.94 -26.01 -12.33
CA ILE A 46 13.56 -24.69 -11.86
C ILE A 46 14.82 -23.97 -11.39
N THR A 47 15.40 -23.18 -12.29
CA THR A 47 16.55 -22.34 -11.94
C THR A 47 16.11 -21.16 -11.05
N PRO A 48 17.01 -20.64 -10.20
CA PRO A 48 16.72 -19.47 -9.36
C PRO A 48 16.23 -18.25 -10.16
N ASP A 49 16.67 -18.11 -11.40
CA ASP A 49 16.27 -17.02 -12.29
C ASP A 49 14.81 -17.15 -12.74
N VAL A 50 14.32 -18.38 -12.95
CA VAL A 50 12.90 -18.64 -13.25
C VAL A 50 12.04 -18.32 -12.03
N ILE A 51 12.47 -18.67 -10.81
CA ILE A 51 11.75 -18.33 -9.58
C ILE A 51 11.64 -16.80 -9.41
N LYS A 52 12.73 -16.08 -9.65
CA LYS A 52 12.74 -14.61 -9.64
C LYS A 52 11.83 -14.02 -10.72
N ALA A 53 11.86 -14.57 -11.94
CA ALA A 53 11.02 -14.13 -13.06
C ALA A 53 9.52 -14.36 -12.83
N VAL A 54 9.15 -15.42 -12.11
CA VAL A 54 7.75 -15.74 -11.74
C VAL A 54 7.26 -14.90 -10.54
N GLY A 55 8.05 -13.92 -10.10
CA GLY A 55 7.62 -12.91 -9.12
C GLY A 55 7.73 -13.35 -7.67
N PHE A 56 8.45 -14.44 -7.38
CA PHE A 56 9.02 -14.70 -6.06
C PHE A 56 10.28 -13.85 -5.88
N SER A 57 10.13 -12.53 -6.05
CA SER A 57 11.21 -11.59 -5.77
C SER A 57 11.31 -11.42 -4.26
N ALA A 58 12.55 -11.37 -3.74
CA ALA A 58 12.79 -11.00 -2.35
C ALA A 58 12.12 -9.65 -2.05
N LYS A 59 11.60 -9.50 -0.83
CA LYS A 59 10.93 -8.27 -0.39
C LYS A 59 11.86 -7.08 -0.67
N ARG A 60 11.42 -6.12 -1.50
CA ARG A 60 12.26 -5.00 -1.97
C ARG A 60 12.80 -4.22 -0.76
N SER A 61 14.12 -4.17 -0.59
CA SER A 61 14.82 -3.52 0.53
C SER A 61 14.36 -2.07 0.80
N HIS A 62 13.97 -1.32 -0.25
CA HIS A 62 13.52 0.08 -0.13
C HIS A 62 12.01 0.30 -0.29
N SER A 63 11.20 -0.77 -0.30
CA SER A 63 9.74 -0.60 -0.45
C SER A 63 9.12 0.21 0.70
N ASP A 64 9.66 0.05 1.90
CA ASP A 64 9.19 0.75 3.10
C ASP A 64 9.58 2.24 3.09
N LEU A 65 10.77 2.60 2.57
CA LEU A 65 11.20 4.01 2.46
C LEU A 65 10.27 4.81 1.53
N ARG A 66 10.04 4.33 0.31
CA ARG A 66 9.17 5.02 -0.65
C ARG A 66 7.75 5.14 -0.10
N THR A 67 7.22 4.06 0.46
CA THR A 67 5.84 4.02 0.98
C THR A 67 5.70 4.96 2.17
N GLY A 68 6.67 4.95 3.09
CA GLY A 68 6.72 5.84 4.24
C GLY A 68 6.74 7.32 3.85
N MET A 69 7.62 7.71 2.91
CA MET A 69 7.70 9.09 2.44
C MET A 69 6.39 9.58 1.79
N ILE A 70 5.76 8.76 0.95
CA ILE A 70 4.50 9.11 0.30
C ILE A 70 3.40 9.34 1.34
N LEU A 71 3.30 8.47 2.34
CA LEU A 71 2.29 8.57 3.38
C LEU A 71 2.49 9.79 4.29
N VAL A 72 3.74 10.10 4.67
CA VAL A 72 4.04 11.34 5.39
C VAL A 72 3.67 12.56 4.56
N ALA A 73 3.99 12.57 3.27
CA ALA A 73 3.63 13.66 2.36
C ALA A 73 2.10 13.85 2.26
N ILE A 74 1.33 12.76 2.16
CA ILE A 74 -0.14 12.81 2.14
C ILE A 74 -0.69 13.36 3.47
N GLY A 75 -0.15 12.92 4.62
CA GLY A 75 -0.53 13.45 5.92
C GLY A 75 -0.25 14.95 6.03
N ALA A 76 0.97 15.38 5.70
CA ALA A 76 1.34 16.79 5.70
C ALA A 76 0.46 17.63 4.75
N ALA A 77 0.21 17.14 3.53
CA ALA A 77 -0.66 17.81 2.57
C ALA A 77 -2.10 17.96 3.09
N THR A 78 -2.64 16.90 3.71
CA THR A 78 -4.00 16.93 4.29
C THR A 78 -4.10 17.93 5.45
N PHE A 79 -3.08 17.99 6.30
CA PHE A 79 -3.01 18.94 7.41
C PHE A 79 -2.95 20.39 6.89
N ILE A 80 -2.03 20.69 5.97
CA ILE A 80 -1.88 22.02 5.37
C ILE A 80 -3.15 22.45 4.65
N PHE A 81 -3.78 21.53 3.91
CA PHE A 81 -5.02 21.79 3.21
C PHE A 81 -6.15 22.16 4.19
N GLY A 82 -6.24 21.50 5.35
CA GLY A 82 -7.19 21.84 6.40
C GLY A 82 -7.12 23.31 6.84
N GLY A 83 -5.91 23.85 7.02
CA GLY A 83 -5.69 25.25 7.37
C GLY A 83 -5.95 26.26 6.25
N MET A 84 -6.14 25.80 5.01
CA MET A 84 -6.51 26.66 3.88
C MET A 84 -8.03 26.76 3.68
N ILE A 85 -8.81 25.92 4.35
CA ILE A 85 -10.28 25.95 4.27
C ILE A 85 -10.78 27.05 5.20
N PRO A 86 -11.60 28.00 4.73
CA PRO A 86 -12.15 29.09 5.54
C PRO A 86 -13.34 28.61 6.39
N GLU A 87 -13.08 27.63 7.27
CA GLU A 87 -14.03 27.05 8.21
C GLU A 87 -13.32 26.78 9.55
N ASP A 88 -13.91 27.19 10.66
CA ASP A 88 -13.26 27.22 11.98
C ASP A 88 -12.84 25.83 12.48
N GLU A 89 -13.57 24.78 12.09
CA GLU A 89 -13.28 23.40 12.50
C GLU A 89 -12.48 22.60 11.46
N ALA A 90 -12.27 23.14 10.27
CA ALA A 90 -11.69 22.38 9.16
C ALA A 90 -10.25 21.93 9.45
N GLU A 91 -9.41 22.81 10.02
CA GLU A 91 -8.04 22.46 10.40
C GLU A 91 -8.02 21.32 11.44
N LYS A 92 -8.93 21.35 12.43
CA LYS A 92 -8.99 20.34 13.48
C LYS A 92 -9.45 18.98 12.94
N VAL A 93 -10.48 18.98 12.10
CA VAL A 93 -11.02 17.75 11.48
C VAL A 93 -9.99 17.16 10.52
N MET A 94 -9.47 17.97 9.60
CA MET A 94 -8.49 17.53 8.61
C MET A 94 -7.16 17.15 9.25
N GLY A 95 -6.76 17.84 10.32
CA GLY A 95 -5.61 17.46 11.12
C GLY A 95 -5.78 16.08 11.78
N GLY A 96 -6.97 15.78 12.30
CA GLY A 96 -7.30 14.44 12.79
C GLY A 96 -7.19 13.37 11.70
N VAL A 97 -7.72 13.64 10.49
CA VAL A 97 -7.63 12.73 9.33
C VAL A 97 -6.18 12.58 8.84
N ALA A 98 -5.39 13.65 8.88
CA ALA A 98 -3.99 13.66 8.47
C ALA A 98 -3.11 12.75 9.34
N MET A 99 -3.46 12.56 10.62
CA MET A 99 -2.67 11.71 11.53
C MET A 99 -2.62 10.25 11.09
N PHE A 100 -3.65 9.73 10.40
CA PHE A 100 -3.66 8.35 9.92
C PHE A 100 -2.51 8.07 8.95
N PRO A 101 -2.42 8.71 7.76
CA PRO A 101 -1.29 8.49 6.86
C PRO A 101 0.03 8.96 7.48
N LEU A 102 0.05 10.01 8.31
CA LEU A 102 1.29 10.51 8.93
C LEU A 102 1.94 9.43 9.82
N PHE A 103 1.18 8.82 10.73
CA PHE A 103 1.72 7.80 11.63
C PHE A 103 2.02 6.48 10.91
N ILE A 104 1.21 6.08 9.93
CA ILE A 104 1.52 4.90 9.11
C ILE A 104 2.82 5.14 8.33
N GLY A 105 2.99 6.33 7.76
CA GLY A 105 4.22 6.73 7.07
C GLY A 105 5.43 6.73 7.99
N ALA A 106 5.30 7.32 9.18
CA ALA A 106 6.35 7.31 10.19
C ALA A 106 6.74 5.88 10.61
N ALA A 107 5.77 4.97 10.75
CA ALA A 107 6.05 3.56 11.05
C ALA A 107 6.84 2.89 9.92
N TYR A 108 6.48 3.09 8.65
CA TYR A 108 7.24 2.57 7.51
C TYR A 108 8.68 3.12 7.47
N LEU A 109 8.86 4.41 7.76
CA LEU A 109 10.19 5.01 7.84
C LEU A 109 11.00 4.47 9.01
N ALA A 110 10.37 4.23 10.17
CA ALA A 110 11.01 3.61 11.31
C ALA A 110 11.43 2.16 11.01
N PHE A 111 10.56 1.37 10.39
CA PHE A 111 10.91 0.02 9.94
C PHE A 111 12.05 0.03 8.93
N TRP A 112 12.01 0.92 7.94
CA TRP A 112 13.11 1.08 7.00
C TRP A 112 14.41 1.40 7.73
N PHE A 113 14.41 2.38 8.62
CA PHE A 113 15.62 2.79 9.34
C PHE A 113 16.18 1.68 10.25
N ILE A 114 15.32 0.89 10.90
CA ILE A 114 15.73 -0.19 11.80
C ILE A 114 16.20 -1.43 11.01
N ILE A 115 15.47 -1.82 9.95
CA ILE A 115 15.77 -3.01 9.16
C ILE A 115 16.97 -2.76 8.24
N SER A 116 17.03 -1.59 7.60
CA SER A 116 18.17 -1.20 6.74
C SER A 116 19.50 -1.10 7.50
N ARG A 117 19.47 -1.03 8.84
CA ARG A 117 20.66 -1.10 9.71
C ARG A 117 21.09 -2.52 10.05
N LYS A 118 20.20 -3.51 9.95
CA LYS A 118 20.48 -4.91 10.30
C LYS A 118 20.98 -5.74 9.12
N ASP A 119 20.60 -5.36 7.91
CA ASP A 119 21.11 -5.93 6.67
C ASP A 119 21.84 -4.83 5.88
N PRO A 120 23.07 -4.43 6.26
CA PRO A 120 23.93 -3.70 5.34
C PRO A 120 24.28 -4.68 4.21
N GLU A 121 23.85 -4.37 2.99
CA GLU A 121 24.28 -5.11 1.80
C GLU A 121 25.81 -5.23 1.72
#